data_AF-A0A3S0WKH8-F1
#
_entry.id   AF-A0A3S0WKH8-F1
#
_cell.length_a   1.000
_cell.length_b   1.000
_cell.length_c   1.000
_cell.angle_alpha   90.00
_cell.angle_beta   90.00
_cell.angle_gamma   90.00
#
_symmetry.space_group_name_H-M   'P 1'
#
loop_
_entity.id
_entity.type
_entity.pdbx_description
1 polymer ?
#
loop_
_entity_poly.entity_id
_entity_poly.type
_entity_poly.pdbx_seq_one_letter_code
_entity_poly.pdbx_strand_id
1 'polypeptide(L)'
;MPDTLAAEVAAWPVLVKNPFGGGFYSQDGRPWLEPQPGCLRGSDRWNLDGEGEGAPTHFPTDRRLPARATWAVARWTGAVWELLSTGSVEPREVREHRKERADRLVASRRWTRSDLEVIQALLGAEALPRATLLAGDAAGRERSLRSLLTLRLALEANAEDAGRDPELPDAARRLLRGGAESAVWLDEDGRAVASDVLAWHAKRHARVENRKDRRAEERDRGDDLKLSIATAVGNVFPLMPAEVALSAAARLVPSVAKLGRRPGTQNIVDAVVEIRLERWRQAIASDPEVEARLVAMQARGANGRVRKRFRDQRAAEKVEAEIRDWRGELEPVSSHRLG
;
A
#
# COMPACT_ATOMS: atom_id res chain seq x y z
N MET A 1 15.69 -22.96 -8.01
CA MET A 1 16.59 -23.62 -8.98
C MET A 1 17.72 -22.67 -9.39
N PRO A 2 18.97 -23.03 -9.07
CA PRO A 2 20.21 -22.46 -9.60
C PRO A 2 20.31 -22.48 -11.13
N ASP A 3 20.95 -21.47 -11.74
CA ASP A 3 21.19 -21.43 -13.19
C ASP A 3 22.14 -22.55 -13.66
N THR A 4 23.14 -22.89 -12.86
CA THR A 4 24.05 -24.01 -13.15
C THR A 4 23.33 -25.35 -13.16
N LEU A 5 22.41 -25.57 -12.21
CA LEU A 5 21.55 -26.75 -12.23
C LEU A 5 20.64 -26.69 -13.44
N ALA A 6 20.00 -25.54 -13.71
CA ALA A 6 19.11 -25.35 -14.85
C ALA A 6 19.77 -25.75 -16.17
N ALA A 7 21.03 -25.34 -16.38
CA ALA A 7 21.81 -25.70 -17.56
C ALA A 7 22.03 -27.21 -17.70
N GLU A 8 22.31 -27.91 -16.60
CA GLU A 8 22.46 -29.38 -16.58
C GLU A 8 21.15 -30.09 -16.96
N VAL A 9 20.02 -29.67 -16.37
CA VAL A 9 18.71 -30.30 -16.63
C VAL A 9 18.15 -29.96 -18.01
N ALA A 10 18.49 -28.80 -18.57
CA ALA A 10 17.99 -28.35 -19.87
C ALA A 10 18.47 -29.24 -21.03
N ALA A 11 19.58 -29.97 -20.85
CA ALA A 11 20.11 -30.89 -21.85
C ALA A 11 19.40 -32.25 -21.87
N TRP A 12 18.48 -32.52 -20.93
CA TRP A 12 17.87 -33.84 -20.83
C TRP A 12 16.82 -34.06 -21.92
N PRO A 13 16.80 -35.25 -22.56
CA PRO A 13 15.81 -35.56 -23.61
C PRO A 13 14.36 -35.49 -23.11
N VAL A 14 14.16 -35.82 -21.84
CA VAL A 14 12.90 -35.76 -21.12
C VAL A 14 13.16 -34.99 -19.82
N LEU A 15 12.24 -34.11 -19.43
CA LEU A 15 12.34 -33.35 -18.19
C LEU A 15 10.98 -33.34 -17.48
N VAL A 16 10.87 -34.09 -16.39
CA VAL A 16 9.68 -34.14 -15.54
C VAL A 16 10.02 -33.58 -14.16
N LYS A 17 9.22 -32.61 -13.69
CA LYS A 17 9.36 -32.05 -12.35
C LYS A 17 8.44 -32.78 -11.36
N ASN A 18 8.95 -33.15 -10.18
CA ASN A 18 8.09 -33.63 -9.10
C ASN A 18 7.11 -32.51 -8.66
N PRO A 19 5.80 -32.79 -8.54
CA PRO A 19 4.80 -31.79 -8.17
C PRO A 19 4.90 -31.31 -6.71
N PHE A 20 5.54 -32.07 -5.82
CA PHE A 20 5.61 -31.82 -4.38
C PHE A 20 7.00 -31.40 -3.90
N GLY A 21 8.00 -31.41 -4.79
CA GLY A 21 9.39 -31.15 -4.42
C GLY A 21 10.19 -30.35 -5.45
N GLY A 22 11.48 -30.19 -5.14
CA GLY A 22 12.46 -29.50 -5.96
C GLY A 22 13.08 -30.39 -7.05
N GLY A 23 12.80 -31.69 -7.05
CA GLY A 23 13.41 -32.65 -7.96
C GLY A 23 12.93 -32.56 -9.40
N PHE A 24 13.88 -32.72 -10.32
CA PHE A 24 13.68 -32.91 -11.75
C PHE A 24 14.20 -34.29 -12.15
N TYR A 25 13.55 -34.92 -13.12
CA TYR A 25 13.81 -36.29 -13.54
C TYR A 25 13.88 -36.43 -15.06
N SER A 26 14.74 -37.32 -15.56
CA SER A 26 14.95 -37.53 -17.00
C SER A 26 14.12 -38.66 -17.62
N GLN A 27 13.01 -39.02 -17.00
CA GLN A 27 12.14 -40.12 -17.44
C GLN A 27 10.67 -39.69 -17.36
N ASP A 28 9.86 -40.20 -18.28
CA ASP A 28 8.42 -39.94 -18.31
C ASP A 28 7.68 -40.62 -17.16
N GLY A 29 6.45 -40.16 -16.88
CA GLY A 29 5.59 -40.72 -15.85
C GLY A 29 5.89 -40.17 -14.45
N ARG A 30 6.03 -41.05 -13.46
CA ARG A 30 6.28 -40.70 -12.05
C ARG A 30 7.60 -41.30 -11.54
N PRO A 31 8.75 -40.93 -12.13
CA PRO A 31 10.07 -41.53 -11.83
C PRO A 31 10.55 -41.29 -10.39
N TRP A 32 9.93 -40.38 -9.64
CA TRP A 32 10.20 -40.21 -8.21
C TRP A 32 9.60 -41.32 -7.34
N LEU A 33 8.60 -42.06 -7.83
CA LEU A 33 8.02 -43.22 -7.15
C LEU A 33 8.76 -44.51 -7.53
N GLU A 34 8.98 -44.71 -8.82
CA GLU A 34 9.55 -45.94 -9.39
C GLU A 34 10.59 -45.59 -10.47
N PRO A 35 11.79 -45.09 -10.09
CA PRO A 35 12.83 -44.75 -11.06
C PRO A 35 13.35 -46.02 -11.75
N GLN A 36 13.47 -45.98 -13.07
CA GLN A 36 14.11 -47.06 -13.83
C GLN A 36 15.64 -46.84 -13.91
N PRO A 37 16.46 -47.89 -13.99
CA PRO A 37 17.91 -47.74 -14.16
C PRO A 37 18.25 -46.77 -15.30
N GLY A 38 19.19 -45.86 -15.03
CA GLY A 38 19.55 -44.77 -15.94
C GLY A 38 18.76 -43.48 -15.75
N CYS A 39 17.70 -43.45 -14.93
CA CYS A 39 16.98 -42.21 -14.61
C CYS A 39 17.93 -41.18 -14.00
N LEU A 40 17.99 -39.98 -14.55
CA LEU A 40 18.67 -38.85 -13.89
C LEU A 40 17.70 -38.18 -12.92
N ARG A 41 18.23 -37.72 -11.79
CA ARG A 41 17.56 -36.81 -10.86
C ARG A 41 18.45 -35.62 -10.61
N GLY A 42 17.88 -34.42 -10.64
CA GLY A 42 18.56 -33.15 -10.42
C GLY A 42 17.76 -32.36 -9.40
N SER A 43 18.41 -31.87 -8.34
CA SER A 43 17.71 -31.13 -7.29
C SER A 43 18.64 -30.16 -6.59
N ASP A 44 18.12 -28.97 -6.26
CA ASP A 44 18.75 -28.03 -5.33
C ASP A 44 18.46 -28.39 -3.85
N ARG A 45 17.71 -29.47 -3.63
CA ARG A 45 17.50 -30.09 -2.32
C ARG A 45 17.55 -31.61 -2.45
N TRP A 46 18.73 -32.18 -2.23
CA TRP A 46 18.95 -33.61 -2.50
C TRP A 46 18.23 -34.49 -1.49
N ASN A 47 18.55 -34.32 -0.21
CA ASN A 47 17.86 -34.95 0.90
C ASN A 47 16.98 -33.90 1.58
N LEU A 48 15.77 -34.29 1.96
CA LEU A 48 14.96 -33.49 2.87
C LEU A 48 15.55 -33.65 4.27
N ASP A 49 15.57 -32.57 5.05
CA ASP A 49 16.01 -32.61 6.43
C ASP A 49 15.04 -33.48 7.23
N GLY A 50 15.36 -34.77 7.36
CA GLY A 50 14.77 -35.66 8.36
C GLY A 50 15.57 -35.47 9.65
N GLU A 51 14.89 -35.32 10.79
CA GLU A 51 15.53 -34.97 12.05
C GLU A 51 16.60 -36.00 12.49
N GLY A 52 17.83 -35.51 12.72
CA GLY A 52 18.89 -36.19 13.47
C GLY A 52 20.05 -36.80 12.68
N GLU A 53 21.21 -36.95 13.34
CA GLU A 53 22.29 -37.84 12.87
C GLU A 53 21.73 -39.27 12.77
N GLY A 54 21.63 -39.82 11.55
CA GLY A 54 21.08 -41.15 11.28
C GLY A 54 19.68 -41.17 10.68
N ALA A 55 19.08 -40.01 10.36
CA ALA A 55 17.83 -39.95 9.61
C ALA A 55 17.96 -40.67 8.24
N PRO A 56 16.96 -41.45 7.81
CA PRO A 56 17.02 -42.17 6.54
C PRO A 56 17.14 -41.17 5.38
N THR A 57 18.22 -41.29 4.60
CA THR A 57 18.38 -40.50 3.37
C THR A 57 17.35 -40.96 2.35
N HIS A 58 16.44 -40.06 1.97
CA HIS A 58 15.42 -40.33 0.96
C HIS A 58 16.02 -40.68 -0.41
N PHE A 59 17.20 -40.12 -0.72
CA PHE A 59 17.91 -40.34 -1.98
C PHE A 59 19.35 -40.77 -1.69
N PRO A 60 19.57 -42.03 -1.28
CA PRO A 60 20.91 -42.52 -0.94
C PRO A 60 21.81 -42.43 -2.17
N THR A 61 23.02 -41.91 -1.98
CA THR A 61 24.02 -41.74 -3.03
C THR A 61 25.19 -42.70 -2.83
N ASP A 62 25.86 -43.07 -3.92
CA ASP A 62 27.04 -43.95 -3.92
C ASP A 62 28.24 -43.34 -3.18
N ARG A 63 28.29 -42.00 -3.13
CA ARG A 63 29.26 -41.21 -2.38
C ARG A 63 28.58 -40.05 -1.68
N ARG A 64 29.15 -39.60 -0.54
CA ARG A 64 28.62 -38.45 0.21
C ARG A 64 28.62 -37.18 -0.64
N LEU A 65 27.55 -36.40 -0.54
CA LEU A 65 27.50 -35.06 -1.11
C LEU A 65 28.56 -34.15 -0.44
N PRO A 66 29.26 -33.31 -1.21
CA PRO A 66 30.13 -32.29 -0.65
C PRO A 66 29.38 -31.37 0.31
N ALA A 67 29.99 -30.98 1.43
CA ALA A 67 29.34 -30.18 2.47
C ALA A 67 28.83 -28.81 1.99
N ARG A 68 29.38 -28.27 0.89
CA ARG A 68 28.98 -26.99 0.29
C ARG A 68 28.10 -27.14 -0.95
N ALA A 69 27.76 -28.36 -1.36
CA ALA A 69 26.91 -28.57 -2.51
C ALA A 69 25.50 -28.04 -2.20
N THR A 70 25.02 -27.10 -3.02
CA THR A 70 23.66 -26.58 -2.94
C THR A 70 22.76 -27.22 -3.99
N TRP A 71 23.31 -28.02 -4.89
CA TRP A 71 22.55 -28.85 -5.82
C TRP A 71 23.36 -30.08 -6.24
N ALA A 72 22.66 -31.10 -6.70
CA ALA A 72 23.25 -32.33 -7.21
C ALA A 72 22.45 -32.91 -8.37
N VAL A 73 23.14 -33.62 -9.25
CA VAL A 73 22.60 -34.48 -10.29
C VAL A 73 23.17 -35.88 -10.10
N ALA A 74 22.30 -36.89 -10.09
CA ALA A 74 22.71 -38.29 -9.99
C ALA A 74 21.89 -39.18 -10.92
N ARG A 75 22.41 -40.38 -11.17
CA ARG A 75 21.78 -41.41 -11.99
C ARG A 75 21.32 -42.57 -11.13
N TRP A 76 20.11 -43.06 -11.33
CA TRP A 76 19.63 -44.25 -10.65
C TRP A 76 20.27 -45.52 -11.21
N THR A 77 20.83 -46.37 -10.34
CA THR A 77 21.46 -47.65 -10.73
C THR A 77 20.62 -48.88 -10.41
N GLY A 78 19.42 -48.70 -9.82
CA GLY A 78 18.55 -49.78 -9.37
C GLY A 78 18.49 -49.96 -7.85
N ALA A 79 19.44 -49.39 -7.11
CA ALA A 79 19.44 -49.41 -5.64
C ALA A 79 19.96 -48.11 -4.99
N VAL A 80 20.86 -47.41 -5.68
CA VAL A 80 21.50 -46.18 -5.20
C VAL A 80 21.57 -45.15 -6.32
N TRP A 81 21.64 -43.87 -5.96
CA TRP A 81 21.90 -42.78 -6.89
C TRP A 81 23.40 -42.58 -7.09
N GLU A 82 23.92 -42.90 -8.27
CA GLU A 82 25.29 -42.62 -8.68
C GLU A 82 25.45 -41.12 -8.94
N LEU A 83 26.16 -40.42 -8.06
CA LEU A 83 26.31 -38.98 -8.11
C LEU A 83 27.18 -38.57 -9.30
N LEU A 84 26.62 -37.81 -10.25
CA LEU A 84 27.30 -37.39 -11.48
C LEU A 84 27.94 -36.01 -11.32
N SER A 85 27.14 -35.01 -10.93
CA SER A 85 27.62 -33.64 -10.77
C SER A 85 27.01 -32.99 -9.52
N THR A 86 27.74 -32.04 -8.99
CA THR A 86 27.33 -31.22 -7.85
C THR A 86 27.85 -29.82 -8.06
N GLY A 87 27.14 -28.84 -7.53
CA GLY A 87 27.65 -27.48 -7.51
C GLY A 87 27.13 -26.72 -6.31
N SER A 88 27.65 -25.51 -6.17
CA SER A 88 27.26 -24.56 -5.13
C SER A 88 26.84 -23.26 -5.77
N VAL A 89 25.79 -22.64 -5.24
CA VAL A 89 25.39 -21.28 -5.57
C VAL A 89 25.70 -20.39 -4.40
N GLU A 90 26.22 -19.20 -4.69
CA GLU A 90 26.47 -18.21 -3.67
C GLU A 90 25.15 -17.80 -3.00
N PRO A 91 25.07 -17.77 -1.66
CA PRO A 91 23.83 -17.38 -0.95
C PRO A 91 23.32 -15.98 -1.32
N ARG A 92 24.19 -15.13 -1.87
CA ARG A 92 23.80 -13.83 -2.42
C ARG A 92 22.98 -13.97 -3.70
N GLU A 93 23.41 -14.79 -4.65
CA GLU A 93 22.71 -15.00 -5.93
C GLU A 93 21.32 -15.60 -5.70
N VAL A 94 21.20 -16.57 -4.79
CA VAL A 94 19.89 -17.15 -4.41
C VAL A 94 18.93 -16.07 -3.89
N ARG A 95 19.42 -15.16 -3.04
CA ARG A 95 18.62 -14.05 -2.51
C ARG A 95 18.22 -13.05 -3.60
N GLU A 96 19.12 -12.75 -4.52
CA GLU A 96 18.85 -11.84 -5.65
C GLU A 96 17.77 -12.44 -6.58
N HIS A 97 17.88 -13.71 -6.95
CA HIS A 97 16.85 -14.40 -7.77
C HIS A 97 15.47 -14.45 -7.08
N ARG A 98 15.43 -14.74 -5.78
CA ARG A 98 14.19 -14.72 -4.98
C ARG A 98 13.55 -13.34 -4.97
N LYS A 99 14.37 -12.30 -4.75
CA LYS A 99 13.94 -10.92 -4.76
C LYS A 99 13.40 -10.50 -6.13
N GLU A 100 14.09 -10.81 -7.21
CA GLU A 100 13.62 -10.52 -8.58
C GLU A 100 12.31 -11.24 -8.91
N ARG A 101 12.14 -12.48 -8.45
CA ARG A 101 10.87 -13.20 -8.57
C ARG A 101 9.76 -12.48 -7.80
N ALA A 102 10.00 -12.07 -6.55
CA ALA A 102 9.04 -11.32 -5.75
C ALA A 102 8.68 -9.98 -6.41
N ASP A 103 9.67 -9.22 -6.89
CA ASP A 103 9.50 -7.93 -7.57
C ASP A 103 8.65 -8.08 -8.85
N ARG A 104 8.90 -9.12 -9.66
CA ARG A 104 8.07 -9.43 -10.82
C ARG A 104 6.64 -9.78 -10.43
N LEU A 105 6.45 -10.55 -9.37
CA LEU A 105 5.13 -10.97 -8.89
C LEU A 105 4.30 -9.81 -8.34
N VAL A 106 4.89 -8.88 -7.61
CA VAL A 106 4.15 -7.68 -7.13
C VAL A 106 3.86 -6.70 -8.25
N ALA A 107 4.68 -6.67 -9.30
CA ALA A 107 4.47 -5.82 -10.47
C ALA A 107 3.44 -6.37 -11.46
N SER A 108 3.40 -7.69 -11.67
CA SER A 108 2.61 -8.30 -12.76
C SER A 108 1.12 -8.48 -12.45
N ARG A 109 0.73 -8.41 -11.18
CA ARG A 109 -0.66 -8.68 -10.78
C ARG A 109 -1.15 -7.82 -9.63
N ARG A 110 -2.47 -7.74 -9.54
CA ARG A 110 -3.15 -7.23 -8.36
C ARG A 110 -3.26 -8.34 -7.32
N TRP A 111 -2.71 -8.09 -6.15
CA TRP A 111 -2.87 -8.94 -4.96
C TRP A 111 -4.12 -8.51 -4.19
N THR A 112 -5.00 -9.47 -3.91
CA THR A 112 -6.21 -9.26 -3.12
C THR A 112 -5.91 -9.43 -1.64
N ARG A 113 -6.83 -8.97 -0.77
CA ARG A 113 -6.73 -9.21 0.68
C ARG A 113 -6.68 -10.71 0.98
N SER A 114 -7.53 -11.50 0.34
CA SER A 114 -7.56 -12.96 0.50
C SER A 114 -6.24 -13.63 0.08
N ASP A 115 -5.59 -13.15 -0.99
CA ASP A 115 -4.26 -13.67 -1.38
C ASP A 115 -3.22 -13.47 -0.25
N LEU A 116 -3.19 -12.26 0.32
CA LEU A 116 -2.24 -11.92 1.39
C LEU A 116 -2.54 -12.67 2.69
N GLU A 117 -3.81 -12.86 3.03
CA GLU A 117 -4.23 -13.66 4.19
C GLU A 117 -3.85 -15.13 4.05
N VAL A 118 -4.03 -15.72 2.85
CA VAL A 118 -3.62 -17.11 2.58
C VAL A 118 -2.10 -17.26 2.66
N ILE A 119 -1.34 -16.31 2.08
CA ILE A 119 0.12 -16.31 2.22
C ILE A 119 0.52 -16.23 3.70
N GLN A 120 -0.07 -15.32 4.46
CA GLN A 120 0.26 -15.12 5.87
C GLN A 120 -0.04 -16.37 6.71
N ALA A 121 -1.17 -17.04 6.46
CA ALA A 121 -1.50 -18.30 7.11
C ALA A 121 -0.47 -19.39 6.80
N LEU A 122 -0.08 -19.52 5.52
CA LEU A 122 0.91 -20.51 5.08
C LEU A 122 2.33 -20.23 5.60
N LEU A 123 2.72 -18.96 5.76
CA LEU A 123 4.01 -18.60 6.37
C LEU A 123 4.05 -18.87 7.87
N GLY A 124 2.88 -18.88 8.54
CA GLY A 124 2.76 -19.12 9.98
C GLY A 124 2.85 -20.59 10.39
N ALA A 125 2.92 -21.53 9.44
CA ALA A 125 2.91 -22.97 9.71
C ALA A 125 3.88 -23.73 8.77
N GLU A 126 4.26 -24.94 9.15
CA GLU A 126 5.08 -25.79 8.27
C GLU A 126 4.29 -26.38 7.10
N ALA A 127 3.05 -26.80 7.40
CA ALA A 127 2.04 -27.25 6.47
C ALA A 127 0.66 -27.04 7.14
N LEU A 128 -0.40 -26.94 6.34
CA LEU A 128 -1.77 -26.77 6.82
C LEU A 128 -2.73 -27.73 6.09
N PRO A 129 -3.76 -28.27 6.78
CA PRO A 129 -4.85 -28.93 6.09
C PRO A 129 -5.59 -27.94 5.18
N ARG A 130 -5.92 -28.35 3.95
CA ARG A 130 -6.66 -27.50 2.99
C ARG A 130 -7.96 -26.97 3.61
N ALA A 131 -8.72 -27.83 4.30
CA ALA A 131 -9.97 -27.45 4.95
C ALA A 131 -9.78 -26.32 5.97
N THR A 132 -8.71 -26.37 6.77
CA THR A 132 -8.37 -25.33 7.74
C THR A 132 -8.01 -24.01 7.05
N LEU A 133 -7.22 -24.08 5.96
CA LEU A 133 -6.84 -22.89 5.20
C LEU A 133 -8.06 -22.18 4.60
N LEU A 134 -9.04 -22.94 4.13
CA LEU A 134 -10.26 -22.43 3.49
C LEU A 134 -11.37 -22.04 4.47
N ALA A 135 -11.18 -22.25 5.78
CA ALA A 135 -12.19 -21.91 6.78
C ALA A 135 -12.52 -20.41 6.78
N GLY A 136 -13.80 -20.05 6.94
CA GLY A 136 -14.29 -18.67 7.05
C GLY A 136 -14.68 -18.00 5.71
N ASP A 137 -13.85 -18.10 4.67
CA ASP A 137 -14.14 -17.59 3.31
C ASP A 137 -13.69 -18.61 2.26
N ALA A 138 -14.48 -19.68 2.13
CA ALA A 138 -14.13 -20.79 1.25
C ALA A 138 -13.93 -20.33 -0.19
N ALA A 139 -14.86 -19.54 -0.76
CA ALA A 139 -14.80 -19.16 -2.17
C ALA A 139 -13.67 -18.15 -2.48
N GLY A 140 -13.40 -17.19 -1.60
CA GLY A 140 -12.30 -16.24 -1.78
C GLY A 140 -10.92 -16.87 -1.59
N ARG A 141 -10.76 -17.66 -0.53
CA ARG A 141 -9.49 -18.35 -0.24
C ARG A 141 -9.19 -19.47 -1.23
N GLU A 142 -10.21 -20.16 -1.73
CA GLU A 142 -10.07 -21.18 -2.78
C GLU A 142 -9.49 -20.59 -4.07
N ARG A 143 -10.03 -19.45 -4.53
CA ARG A 143 -9.48 -18.73 -5.69
C ARG A 143 -8.04 -18.28 -5.46
N SER A 144 -7.75 -17.78 -4.27
CA SER A 144 -6.42 -17.32 -3.88
C SER A 144 -5.42 -18.48 -3.88
N LEU A 145 -5.79 -19.61 -3.26
CA LEU A 145 -4.98 -20.83 -3.21
C LEU A 145 -4.69 -21.37 -4.62
N ARG A 146 -5.70 -21.52 -5.49
CA ARG A 146 -5.48 -21.94 -6.89
C ARG A 146 -4.49 -21.04 -7.62
N SER A 147 -4.61 -19.73 -7.39
CA SER A 147 -3.69 -18.74 -7.92
C SER A 147 -2.26 -18.94 -7.40
N LEU A 148 -2.07 -19.20 -6.11
CA LEU A 148 -0.75 -19.47 -5.52
C LEU A 148 -0.13 -20.79 -6.01
N LEU A 149 -0.94 -21.83 -6.19
CA LEU A 149 -0.52 -23.11 -6.80
C LEU A 149 -0.09 -22.90 -8.26
N THR A 150 -0.86 -22.13 -9.03
CA THR A 150 -0.52 -21.78 -10.43
C THR A 150 0.79 -21.01 -10.54
N LEU A 151 1.04 -20.10 -9.59
CA LEU A 151 2.29 -19.35 -9.49
C LEU A 151 3.47 -20.16 -8.95
N ARG A 152 3.24 -21.43 -8.55
CA ARG A 152 4.21 -22.28 -7.86
C ARG A 152 4.81 -21.60 -6.63
N LEU A 153 3.98 -20.87 -5.89
CA LEU A 153 4.34 -20.32 -4.58
C LEU A 153 3.98 -21.29 -3.47
N ALA A 154 2.83 -21.94 -3.59
CA ALA A 154 2.39 -23.00 -2.71
C ALA A 154 2.42 -24.35 -3.43
N LEU A 155 2.48 -25.42 -2.64
CA LEU A 155 2.38 -26.80 -3.06
C LEU A 155 1.23 -27.47 -2.32
N GLU A 156 0.63 -28.46 -2.96
CA GLU A 156 -0.49 -29.23 -2.42
C GLU A 156 -0.31 -30.70 -2.74
N ALA A 157 -0.61 -31.57 -1.77
CA ALA A 157 -0.68 -33.00 -1.94
C ALA A 157 -1.94 -33.56 -1.27
N ASN A 158 -2.45 -34.66 -1.80
CA ASN A 158 -3.64 -35.32 -1.29
C ASN A 158 -3.28 -36.56 -0.44
N ALA A 159 -4.29 -37.17 0.19
CA ALA A 159 -4.09 -38.35 1.03
C ALA A 159 -3.49 -39.56 0.29
N GLU A 160 -3.68 -39.69 -1.02
CA GLU A 160 -3.11 -40.78 -1.82
C GLU A 160 -1.58 -40.68 -1.95
N ASP A 161 -1.05 -39.46 -1.87
CA ASP A 161 0.39 -39.18 -2.00
C ASP A 161 1.16 -39.44 -0.70
N ALA A 162 0.48 -39.42 0.46
CA ALA A 162 1.03 -39.37 1.82
C ALA A 162 2.06 -40.45 2.20
N GLY A 163 2.03 -41.59 1.52
CA GLY A 163 2.90 -42.74 1.79
C GLY A 163 3.82 -43.15 0.64
N ARG A 164 3.73 -42.48 -0.52
CA ARG A 164 4.40 -42.92 -1.74
C ARG A 164 5.52 -42.00 -2.17
N ASP A 165 5.33 -40.68 -2.03
CA ASP A 165 6.30 -39.73 -2.55
C ASP A 165 7.44 -39.45 -1.55
N PRO A 166 8.70 -39.77 -1.89
CA PRO A 166 9.84 -39.50 -1.03
C PRO A 166 10.17 -38.00 -0.89
N GLU A 167 9.66 -37.13 -1.78
CA GLU A 167 9.88 -35.67 -1.74
C GLU A 167 8.82 -34.89 -0.93
N LEU A 168 7.80 -35.57 -0.38
CA LEU A 168 6.84 -34.91 0.51
C LEU A 168 7.51 -34.47 1.83
N PRO A 169 7.33 -33.22 2.29
CA PRO A 169 7.79 -32.80 3.61
C PRO A 169 7.11 -33.57 4.73
N ASP A 170 7.83 -33.80 5.84
CA ASP A 170 7.31 -34.54 6.99
C ASP A 170 6.07 -33.92 7.60
N ALA A 171 6.01 -32.58 7.69
CA ALA A 171 4.84 -31.88 8.19
C ALA A 171 3.58 -32.20 7.35
N ALA A 172 3.70 -32.21 6.02
CA ALA A 172 2.60 -32.57 5.13
C ALA A 172 2.23 -34.05 5.28
N ARG A 173 3.21 -34.95 5.33
CA ARG A 173 2.97 -36.39 5.59
C ARG A 173 2.23 -36.63 6.89
N ARG A 174 2.61 -35.94 7.98
CA ARG A 174 1.96 -36.06 9.29
C ARG A 174 0.49 -35.65 9.22
N LEU A 175 0.17 -34.55 8.54
CA LEU A 175 -1.22 -34.10 8.39
C LEU A 175 -2.06 -35.10 7.59
N LEU A 176 -1.53 -35.58 6.46
CA LEU A 176 -2.23 -36.52 5.61
C LEU A 176 -2.45 -37.88 6.30
N ARG A 177 -1.43 -38.40 7.00
CA ARG A 177 -1.56 -39.61 7.83
C ARG A 177 -2.51 -39.42 9.02
N GLY A 178 -2.63 -38.19 9.52
CA GLY A 178 -3.58 -37.79 10.55
C GLY A 178 -5.03 -37.66 10.06
N GLY A 179 -5.31 -37.96 8.79
CA GLY A 179 -6.67 -37.97 8.22
C GLY A 179 -7.06 -36.70 7.46
N ALA A 180 -6.14 -35.77 7.21
CA ALA A 180 -6.43 -34.64 6.32
C ALA A 180 -6.55 -35.13 4.87
N GLU A 181 -7.59 -34.71 4.15
CA GLU A 181 -7.78 -35.04 2.73
C GLU A 181 -6.68 -34.44 1.84
N SER A 182 -6.20 -33.24 2.20
CA SER A 182 -5.16 -32.51 1.49
C SER A 182 -4.36 -31.64 2.45
N ALA A 183 -3.05 -31.53 2.18
CA ALA A 183 -2.11 -30.69 2.89
C ALA A 183 -1.48 -29.67 1.93
N VAL A 184 -1.36 -28.42 2.39
CA VAL A 184 -0.81 -27.29 1.64
C VAL A 184 0.37 -26.69 2.40
N TRP A 185 1.45 -26.37 1.70
CA TRP A 185 2.64 -25.76 2.30
C TRP A 185 3.37 -24.83 1.33
N LEU A 186 4.36 -24.11 1.87
CA LEU A 186 5.35 -23.36 1.12
C LEU A 186 6.70 -24.08 1.27
N ASP A 187 7.33 -24.39 0.15
CA ASP A 187 8.74 -24.82 0.15
C ASP A 187 9.66 -23.63 0.47
N GLU A 188 10.97 -23.86 0.56
CA GLU A 188 11.92 -22.83 0.99
C GLU A 188 11.88 -21.59 0.07
N ASP A 189 11.79 -21.81 -1.24
CA ASP A 189 11.71 -20.74 -2.23
C ASP A 189 10.37 -19.99 -2.14
N GLY A 190 9.25 -20.74 -2.09
CA GLY A 190 7.91 -20.19 -1.90
C GLY A 190 7.81 -19.35 -0.64
N ARG A 191 8.40 -19.77 0.49
CA ARG A 191 8.42 -18.99 1.74
C ARG A 191 9.17 -17.69 1.59
N ALA A 192 10.38 -17.73 1.02
CA ALA A 192 11.19 -16.53 0.86
C ALA A 192 10.48 -15.49 -0.04
N VAL A 193 9.98 -15.94 -1.19
CA VAL A 193 9.28 -15.08 -2.14
C VAL A 193 7.96 -14.55 -1.56
N ALA A 194 7.19 -15.39 -0.87
CA ALA A 194 5.93 -14.98 -0.26
C ALA A 194 6.13 -13.97 0.89
N SER A 195 7.21 -14.13 1.67
CA SER A 195 7.62 -13.15 2.70
C SER A 195 7.94 -11.79 2.08
N ASP A 196 8.71 -11.76 0.99
CA ASP A 196 9.04 -10.52 0.28
C ASP A 196 7.81 -9.83 -0.32
N VAL A 197 6.86 -10.60 -0.87
CA VAL A 197 5.56 -10.10 -1.35
C VAL A 197 4.78 -9.42 -0.21
N LEU A 198 4.65 -10.07 0.96
CA LEU A 198 3.98 -9.47 2.12
C LEU A 198 4.70 -8.20 2.59
N ALA A 199 6.03 -8.24 2.69
CA ALA A 199 6.84 -7.10 3.12
C ALA A 199 6.68 -5.90 2.18
N TRP A 200 6.59 -6.13 0.87
CA TRP A 200 6.31 -5.09 -0.12
C TRP A 200 4.95 -4.44 0.13
N HIS A 201 3.91 -5.25 0.35
CA HIS A 201 2.56 -4.75 0.62
C HIS A 201 2.50 -3.98 1.95
N ALA A 202 3.14 -4.47 3.00
CA ALA A 202 3.24 -3.76 4.29
C ALA A 202 3.91 -2.39 4.13
N LYS A 203 5.04 -2.32 3.40
CA LYS A 203 5.73 -1.05 3.09
C LYS A 203 4.85 -0.11 2.26
N ARG A 204 4.09 -0.65 1.29
CA ARG A 204 3.15 0.15 0.48
C ARG A 204 2.03 0.73 1.35
N HIS A 205 1.42 -0.07 2.22
CA HIS A 205 0.38 0.38 3.14
C HIS A 205 0.91 1.47 4.10
N ALA A 206 2.07 1.26 4.72
CA ALA A 206 2.70 2.26 5.58
C ALA A 206 2.95 3.59 4.85
N ARG A 207 3.40 3.56 3.58
CA ARG A 207 3.58 4.77 2.77
C ARG A 207 2.27 5.50 2.49
N VAL A 208 1.18 4.77 2.32
CA VAL A 208 -0.15 5.37 2.07
C VAL A 208 -0.68 6.02 3.35
N GLU A 209 -0.59 5.34 4.48
CA GLU A 209 -1.01 5.89 5.78
C GLU A 209 -0.18 7.12 6.15
N ASN A 210 1.15 7.06 6.05
CA ASN A 210 2.01 8.23 6.30
C ASN A 210 1.66 9.45 5.41
N ARG A 211 1.18 9.23 4.18
CA ARG A 211 0.72 10.31 3.30
C ARG A 211 -0.62 10.89 3.74
N LYS A 212 -1.53 10.06 4.26
CA LYS A 212 -2.80 10.53 4.82
C LYS A 212 -2.56 11.33 6.10
N ASP A 213 -1.70 10.82 6.98
CA ASP A 213 -1.33 11.48 8.23
C ASP A 213 -0.72 12.85 7.95
N ARG A 214 0.23 12.93 7.01
CA ARG A 214 0.80 14.22 6.60
C ARG A 214 -0.25 15.19 6.05
N ARG A 215 -1.23 14.71 5.28
CA ARG A 215 -2.32 15.56 4.77
C ARG A 215 -3.28 15.99 5.89
N ALA A 216 -3.51 15.14 6.88
CA ALA A 216 -4.28 15.48 8.07
C ALA A 216 -3.56 16.56 8.89
N GLU A 217 -2.26 16.38 9.17
CA GLU A 217 -1.45 17.40 9.84
C GLU A 217 -1.42 18.74 9.09
N GLU A 218 -1.29 18.72 7.75
CA GLU A 218 -1.32 19.93 6.93
C GLU A 218 -2.68 20.64 7.01
N ARG A 219 -3.78 19.88 7.11
CA ARG A 219 -5.12 20.43 7.31
C ARG A 219 -5.29 21.03 8.70
N ASP A 220 -4.87 20.32 9.74
CA ASP A 220 -4.96 20.76 11.13
C ASP A 220 -4.15 22.05 11.34
N ARG A 221 -2.91 22.12 10.83
CA ARG A 221 -2.11 23.36 10.82
C ARG A 221 -2.82 24.50 10.09
N GLY A 222 -3.52 24.20 9.00
CA GLY A 222 -4.29 25.19 8.26
C GLY A 222 -5.49 25.72 9.03
N ASP A 223 -6.15 24.87 9.81
CA ASP A 223 -7.29 25.23 10.64
C ASP A 223 -6.85 25.97 11.92
N ASP A 224 -5.72 25.59 12.52
CA ASP A 224 -5.07 26.34 13.60
C ASP A 224 -4.65 27.74 13.15
N LEU A 225 -4.10 27.87 11.93
CA LEU A 225 -3.72 29.16 11.36
C LEU A 225 -4.96 30.05 11.16
N LYS A 226 -6.06 29.51 10.64
CA LYS A 226 -7.33 30.23 10.51
C LYS A 226 -7.83 30.71 11.87
N LEU A 227 -7.82 29.85 12.89
CA LEU A 227 -8.28 30.18 14.23
C LEU A 227 -7.40 31.27 14.85
N SER A 228 -6.07 31.16 14.73
CA SER A 228 -5.15 32.18 15.22
C SER A 228 -5.36 33.54 14.55
N ILE A 229 -5.68 33.57 13.25
CA ILE A 229 -6.00 34.81 12.55
C ILE A 229 -7.36 35.34 12.98
N ALA A 230 -8.37 34.48 13.15
CA ALA A 230 -9.69 34.89 13.64
C ALA A 230 -9.62 35.53 15.02
N THR A 231 -8.81 34.99 15.93
CA THR A 231 -8.51 35.62 17.22
C THR A 231 -7.85 36.99 17.04
N ALA A 232 -6.89 37.12 16.11
CA ALA A 232 -6.27 38.42 15.83
C ALA A 232 -7.28 39.43 15.26
N VAL A 233 -8.22 39.01 14.42
CA VAL A 233 -9.31 39.85 13.92
C VAL A 233 -10.23 40.28 15.06
N GLY A 234 -10.62 39.35 15.94
CA GLY A 234 -11.43 39.65 17.13
C GLY A 234 -10.76 40.62 18.09
N ASN A 235 -9.44 40.55 18.24
CA ASN A 235 -8.69 41.52 19.06
C ASN A 235 -8.70 42.94 18.46
N VAL A 236 -8.75 43.06 17.13
CA VAL A 236 -8.86 44.36 16.43
C VAL A 236 -10.29 44.89 16.44
N PHE A 237 -11.27 43.98 16.46
CA PHE A 237 -12.71 44.28 16.45
C PHE A 237 -13.45 43.49 17.54
N PRO A 238 -13.39 43.92 18.81
CA PRO A 238 -13.89 43.13 19.95
C PRO A 238 -15.39 42.82 19.90
N LEU A 239 -16.18 43.70 19.28
CA LEU A 239 -17.64 43.56 19.18
C LEU A 239 -18.06 42.90 17.85
N MET A 240 -17.12 42.40 17.04
CA MET A 240 -17.41 41.72 15.79
C MET A 240 -17.99 40.32 16.02
N PRO A 241 -19.04 39.91 15.30
CA PRO A 241 -19.53 38.53 15.33
C PRO A 241 -18.45 37.52 14.91
N ALA A 242 -18.35 36.40 15.62
CA ALA A 242 -17.33 35.37 15.39
C ALA A 242 -17.31 34.81 13.96
N GLU A 243 -18.48 34.68 13.33
CA GLU A 243 -18.62 34.22 11.94
C GLU A 243 -17.95 35.20 10.94
N VAL A 244 -18.05 36.50 11.21
CA VAL A 244 -17.42 37.54 10.38
C VAL A 244 -15.90 37.52 10.58
N ALA A 245 -15.43 37.33 11.82
CA ALA A 245 -14.01 37.18 12.12
C ALA A 245 -13.41 35.94 11.43
N LEU A 246 -14.13 34.81 11.41
CA LEU A 246 -13.72 33.59 10.70
C LEU A 246 -13.70 33.79 9.17
N SER A 247 -14.68 34.51 8.62
CA SER A 247 -14.71 34.84 7.18
C SER A 247 -13.53 35.74 6.78
N ALA A 248 -13.21 36.74 7.61
CA ALA A 248 -12.04 37.59 7.44
C ALA A 248 -10.74 36.81 7.55
N ALA A 249 -10.63 35.91 8.53
CA ALA A 249 -9.48 35.03 8.68
C ALA A 249 -9.25 34.15 7.46
N ALA A 250 -10.30 33.54 6.91
CA ALA A 250 -10.21 32.70 5.71
C ALA A 250 -9.60 33.44 4.50
N ARG A 251 -9.90 34.73 4.32
CA ARG A 251 -9.31 35.55 3.24
C ARG A 251 -7.88 36.00 3.54
N LEU A 252 -7.50 36.12 4.81
CA LEU A 252 -6.16 36.52 5.23
C LEU A 252 -5.15 35.36 5.22
N VAL A 253 -5.60 34.10 5.34
CA VAL A 253 -4.76 32.89 5.39
C VAL A 253 -3.73 32.80 4.26
N PRO A 254 -4.08 32.98 2.96
CA PRO A 254 -3.09 32.87 1.88
C PRO A 254 -1.95 33.89 2.01
N SER A 255 -2.27 35.11 2.44
CA SER A 255 -1.30 36.19 2.64
C SER A 255 -0.37 35.90 3.82
N VAL A 256 -0.92 35.37 4.92
CA VAL A 256 -0.12 34.99 6.11
C VAL A 256 0.77 33.80 5.81
N ALA A 257 0.26 32.79 5.10
CA ALA A 257 1.05 31.64 4.65
C ALA A 257 2.21 32.06 3.74
N LYS A 258 2.02 33.07 2.88
CA LYS A 258 3.07 33.61 2.01
C LYS A 258 4.11 34.46 2.75
N LEU A 259 3.68 35.26 3.72
CA LEU A 259 4.55 36.22 4.42
C LEU A 259 5.24 35.63 5.66
N GLY A 260 4.80 34.47 6.15
CA GLY A 260 5.35 33.78 7.32
C GLY A 260 5.19 34.55 8.63
N ARG A 261 4.35 35.59 8.67
CA ARG A 261 4.14 36.45 9.84
C ARG A 261 2.67 36.85 9.99
N ARG A 262 2.25 37.13 11.23
CA ARG A 262 0.90 37.61 11.53
C ARG A 262 0.59 38.92 10.79
N PRO A 263 -0.65 39.12 10.32
CA PRO A 263 -1.02 40.35 9.65
C PRO A 263 -1.04 41.50 10.68
N GLY A 264 -0.46 42.64 10.31
CA GLY A 264 -0.55 43.84 11.15
C GLY A 264 -1.99 44.38 11.19
N THR A 265 -2.28 45.20 12.19
CA THR A 265 -3.61 45.78 12.44
C THR A 265 -4.22 46.42 11.20
N GLN A 266 -3.45 47.19 10.42
CA GLN A 266 -3.95 47.84 9.20
C GLN A 266 -4.36 46.83 8.12
N ASN A 267 -3.60 45.76 7.95
CA ASN A 267 -3.93 44.70 6.98
C ASN A 267 -5.20 43.95 7.38
N ILE A 268 -5.43 43.77 8.68
CA ILE A 268 -6.66 43.19 9.21
C ILE A 268 -7.84 44.11 8.91
N VAL A 269 -7.71 45.40 9.20
CA VAL A 269 -8.75 46.40 8.93
C VAL A 269 -9.08 46.42 7.44
N ASP A 270 -8.08 46.58 6.57
CA ASP A 270 -8.28 46.66 5.12
C ASP A 270 -8.93 45.40 4.53
N ALA A 271 -8.61 44.21 5.06
CA ALA A 271 -9.24 42.95 4.65
C ALA A 271 -10.69 42.82 5.11
N VAL A 272 -10.99 43.21 6.35
CA VAL A 272 -12.37 43.24 6.87
C VAL A 272 -13.21 44.23 6.05
N VAL A 273 -12.70 45.43 5.80
CA VAL A 273 -13.36 46.47 5.00
C VAL A 273 -13.65 45.97 3.60
N GLU A 274 -12.70 45.32 2.94
CA GLU A 274 -12.89 44.76 1.61
C GLU A 274 -14.05 43.76 1.56
N ILE A 275 -14.09 42.81 2.50
CA ILE A 275 -15.15 41.79 2.59
C ILE A 275 -16.51 42.44 2.84
N ARG A 276 -16.57 43.43 3.73
CA ARG A 276 -17.82 44.12 4.06
C ARG A 276 -18.30 45.02 2.93
N LEU A 277 -17.41 45.72 2.24
CA LEU A 277 -17.73 46.54 1.07
C LEU A 277 -18.32 45.67 -0.05
N GLU A 278 -17.76 44.49 -0.30
CA GLU A 278 -18.30 43.56 -1.30
C GLU A 278 -19.75 43.15 -0.96
N ARG A 279 -20.01 42.80 0.30
CA ARG A 279 -21.35 42.43 0.78
C ARG A 279 -22.34 43.60 0.72
N TRP A 280 -21.95 44.79 1.19
CA TRP A 280 -22.83 45.96 1.18
C TRP A 280 -23.10 46.48 -0.22
N ARG A 281 -22.15 46.40 -1.17
CA ARG A 281 -22.41 46.74 -2.57
C ARG A 281 -23.53 45.88 -3.20
N GLN A 282 -23.64 44.62 -2.78
CA GLN A 282 -24.73 43.75 -3.22
C GLN A 282 -26.05 44.10 -2.52
N ALA A 283 -26.01 44.31 -1.20
CA ALA A 283 -27.22 44.58 -0.40
C ALA A 283 -27.80 46.00 -0.58
N ILE A 284 -26.98 47.00 -0.84
CA ILE A 284 -27.41 48.40 -0.92
C ILE A 284 -28.29 48.68 -2.15
N ALA A 285 -28.21 47.83 -3.17
CA ALA A 285 -29.05 47.92 -4.34
C ALA A 285 -30.52 47.59 -4.03
N SER A 286 -30.77 46.82 -2.96
CA SER A 286 -32.10 46.44 -2.48
C SER A 286 -32.59 47.29 -1.29
N ASP A 287 -31.88 48.35 -0.92
CA ASP A 287 -32.31 49.28 0.13
C ASP A 287 -33.38 50.23 -0.46
N PRO A 288 -34.62 50.27 0.08
CA PRO A 288 -35.71 51.07 -0.47
C PRO A 288 -35.41 52.57 -0.58
N GLU A 289 -34.64 53.13 0.35
CA GLU A 289 -34.30 54.56 0.33
C GLU A 289 -33.27 54.86 -0.76
N VAL A 290 -32.30 53.96 -0.94
CA VAL A 290 -31.28 54.05 -1.99
C VAL A 290 -31.92 53.83 -3.35
N GLU A 291 -32.83 52.86 -3.47
CA GLU A 291 -33.58 52.57 -4.69
C GLU A 291 -34.44 53.78 -5.12
N ALA A 292 -35.25 54.33 -4.21
CA ALA A 292 -36.07 55.50 -4.49
C ALA A 292 -35.21 56.70 -4.95
N ARG A 293 -34.04 56.89 -4.35
CA ARG A 293 -33.11 57.94 -4.74
C ARG A 293 -32.48 57.66 -6.11
N LEU A 294 -32.13 56.42 -6.41
CA LEU A 294 -31.57 56.02 -7.71
C LEU A 294 -32.59 56.19 -8.86
N VAL A 295 -33.86 55.88 -8.61
CA VAL A 295 -34.97 56.13 -9.55
C VAL A 295 -35.14 57.64 -9.79
N ALA A 296 -35.11 58.45 -8.72
CA ALA A 296 -35.17 59.91 -8.85
C ALA A 296 -33.97 60.49 -9.62
N MET A 297 -32.76 59.93 -9.43
CA MET A 297 -31.58 60.31 -10.19
C MET A 297 -31.69 59.91 -11.67
N GLN A 298 -32.26 58.74 -11.96
CA GLN A 298 -32.52 58.30 -13.32
C GLN A 298 -33.53 59.19 -14.04
N ALA A 299 -34.62 59.59 -13.36
CA ALA A 299 -35.62 60.52 -13.89
C ALA A 299 -35.04 61.91 -14.20
N ARG A 300 -33.96 62.32 -13.49
CA ARG A 300 -33.21 63.57 -13.74
C ARG A 300 -32.09 63.43 -14.77
N GLY A 301 -31.97 62.28 -15.45
CA GLY A 301 -30.97 62.05 -16.49
C GLY A 301 -29.55 61.73 -15.97
N ALA A 302 -29.39 61.34 -14.70
CA ALA A 302 -28.06 61.00 -14.18
C ALA A 302 -27.47 59.75 -14.86
N ASN A 303 -26.24 59.87 -15.35
CA ASN A 303 -25.55 58.77 -16.02
C ASN A 303 -25.29 57.56 -15.08
N GLY A 304 -24.98 56.40 -15.68
CA GLY A 304 -24.73 55.17 -14.92
C GLY A 304 -23.53 55.26 -13.95
N ARG A 305 -22.54 56.12 -14.25
CA ARG A 305 -21.35 56.30 -13.40
C ARG A 305 -21.68 57.04 -12.10
N VAL A 306 -22.51 58.08 -12.18
CA VAL A 306 -22.97 58.85 -11.02
C VAL A 306 -23.84 57.98 -10.09
N ARG A 307 -24.74 57.18 -10.67
CA ARG A 307 -25.56 56.22 -9.92
C ARG A 307 -24.74 55.10 -9.27
N LYS A 308 -23.69 54.62 -9.94
CA LYS A 308 -22.72 53.68 -9.34
C LYS A 308 -21.97 54.30 -8.16
N ARG A 309 -21.42 55.51 -8.33
CA ARG A 309 -20.71 56.23 -7.26
C ARG A 309 -21.59 56.45 -6.03
N PHE A 310 -22.86 56.82 -6.22
CA PHE A 310 -23.79 56.97 -5.11
C PHE A 310 -23.99 55.65 -4.33
N ARG A 311 -24.17 54.52 -5.02
CA ARG A 311 -24.25 53.20 -4.37
C ARG A 311 -22.97 52.82 -3.63
N ASP A 312 -21.82 53.03 -4.27
CA ASP A 312 -20.52 52.75 -3.68
C ASP A 312 -20.26 53.62 -2.44
N GLN A 313 -20.67 54.89 -2.47
CA GLN A 313 -20.60 55.81 -1.32
C GLN A 313 -21.50 55.36 -0.17
N ARG A 314 -22.76 54.98 -0.46
CA ARG A 314 -23.66 54.46 0.58
C ARG A 314 -23.17 53.14 1.18
N ALA A 315 -22.56 52.27 0.37
CA ALA A 315 -21.95 51.04 0.87
C ALA A 315 -20.75 51.34 1.77
N ALA A 316 -19.92 52.33 1.41
CA ALA A 316 -18.81 52.79 2.25
C ALA A 316 -19.29 53.35 3.59
N GLU A 317 -20.31 54.21 3.59
CA GLU A 317 -20.90 54.77 4.82
C GLU A 317 -21.43 53.68 5.77
N LYS A 318 -22.10 52.65 5.24
CA LYS A 318 -22.57 51.50 6.03
C LYS A 318 -21.41 50.70 6.62
N VAL A 319 -20.35 50.47 5.84
CA VAL A 319 -19.16 49.75 6.30
C VAL A 319 -18.41 50.54 7.36
N GLU A 320 -18.27 51.86 7.21
CA GLU A 320 -17.67 52.73 8.23
C GLU A 320 -18.44 52.71 9.55
N ALA A 321 -19.77 52.70 9.49
CA ALA A 321 -20.61 52.55 10.67
C ALA A 321 -20.39 51.19 11.35
N GLU A 322 -20.45 50.08 10.60
CA GLU A 322 -20.20 48.73 11.14
C GLU A 322 -18.80 48.60 11.76
N ILE A 323 -17.78 49.14 11.10
CA ILE A 323 -16.40 49.09 11.60
C ILE A 323 -16.27 49.87 12.90
N ARG A 324 -16.87 51.06 12.97
CA ARG A 324 -16.89 51.88 14.18
C ARG A 324 -17.57 51.12 15.33
N ASP A 325 -18.75 50.56 15.05
CA ASP A 325 -19.53 49.81 16.04
C ASP A 325 -18.78 48.56 16.52
N TRP A 326 -18.15 47.80 15.62
CA TRP A 326 -17.40 46.60 15.98
C TRP A 326 -16.08 46.89 16.70
N ARG A 327 -15.53 48.08 16.51
CA ARG A 327 -14.31 48.53 17.17
C ARG A 327 -14.57 49.03 18.60
N GLY A 328 -15.80 49.47 18.89
CA GLY A 328 -16.22 49.88 20.22
C GLY A 328 -15.41 51.06 20.75
N GLU A 329 -14.78 50.87 21.91
CA GLU A 329 -14.02 51.92 22.62
C GLU A 329 -12.57 52.08 22.13
N LEU A 330 -12.11 51.24 21.19
CA LEU A 330 -10.75 51.33 20.65
C LEU A 330 -10.60 52.53 19.69
N GLU A 331 -9.37 53.06 19.59
CA GLU A 331 -9.07 54.18 18.69
C GLU A 331 -9.56 53.91 17.26
N PRO A 332 -10.27 54.87 16.63
CA PRO A 332 -10.82 54.68 15.30
C PRO A 332 -9.69 54.47 14.28
N VAL A 333 -9.88 53.51 13.38
CA VAL A 333 -8.96 53.28 12.26
C VAL A 333 -9.70 53.44 10.96
N SER A 334 -9.12 54.26 10.08
CA SER A 334 -9.56 54.40 8.70
C SER A 334 -8.88 53.35 7.83
N SER A 335 -9.67 52.73 6.95
CA SER A 335 -9.10 51.89 5.90
C SER A 335 -8.62 52.77 4.76
N HIS A 336 -7.48 52.41 4.17
CA HIS A 336 -7.00 53.05 2.93
C HIS A 336 -7.98 52.87 1.75
N ARG A 337 -8.93 51.93 1.87
CA ARG A 337 -9.91 51.60 0.83
C ARG A 337 -11.19 52.42 0.88
N LEU A 338 -11.38 53.20 1.94
CA LEU A 338 -12.54 54.09 2.14
C LEU A 338 -12.22 55.55 1.77
N GLY A 339 -10.98 55.83 1.32
CA GLY A 339 -10.50 57.15 0.93
C GLY A 339 -11.22 57.79 -0.24
#